data_AF-A0A920QYI7-F1
#
_entry.id   AF-A0A920QYI7-F1
#
_cell.length_a   1.000
_cell.length_b   1.000
_cell.length_c   1.000
_cell.angle_alpha   90.00
_cell.angle_beta   90.00
_cell.angle_gamma   90.00
#
_symmetry.space_group_name_H-M   'P 1'
#
loop_
_entity.id
_entity.type
_entity.pdbx_description
1 polymer ?
#
loop_
_entity_poly.entity_id
_entity_poly.type
_entity_poly.pdbx_seq_one_letter_code
_entity_poly.pdbx_strand_id
1 'polypeptide(L)'
;MTDMPIVFPASMERGVFQNKEDFKKYQQVAISHHFQPVWVDSNRSIITDTSKINPANKWSIDSLKNTDFSPSHRGRYEWTHDGIKNVKQYMPPSIKDMSYSADDLVAEMDYAGVDMALFIECHI
;
A
#
# COMPACT_ATOMS: atom_id res chain seq x y z
N MET A 1 16.76 13.37 -20.92
CA MET A 1 15.42 13.19 -20.32
C MET A 1 15.13 11.70 -20.38
N THR A 2 15.71 10.90 -19.49
CA THR A 2 15.38 10.65 -18.06
C THR A 2 14.31 9.59 -17.92
N ASP A 3 14.72 8.32 -17.94
CA ASP A 3 14.01 7.27 -17.22
C ASP A 3 14.72 7.11 -15.88
N MET A 4 14.21 7.83 -14.89
CA MET A 4 14.61 7.69 -13.50
C MET A 4 14.05 6.35 -13.02
N PRO A 5 14.87 5.40 -12.53
CA PRO A 5 14.34 4.17 -12.00
C PRO A 5 13.51 4.51 -10.77
N ILE A 6 12.20 4.34 -10.86
CA ILE A 6 11.27 4.53 -9.76
C ILE A 6 11.61 3.47 -8.72
N VAL A 7 12.36 3.85 -7.69
CA VAL A 7 12.62 2.97 -6.55
C VAL A 7 11.38 3.05 -5.65
N PHE A 8 10.63 1.95 -5.61
CA PHE A 8 9.24 1.80 -5.14
C PHE A 8 8.19 2.41 -6.09
N PRO A 9 7.45 1.59 -6.86
CA PRO A 9 6.37 2.12 -7.68
C PRO A 9 5.39 2.87 -6.79
N ALA A 10 5.11 4.12 -7.14
CA ALA A 10 4.11 4.92 -6.46
C ALA A 10 2.84 4.07 -6.34
N SER A 11 2.36 3.84 -5.12
CA SER A 11 1.27 2.86 -4.90
C SER A 11 -0.01 3.27 -5.64
N MET A 12 -0.14 4.57 -5.94
CA MET A 12 -1.24 5.16 -6.69
C MET A 12 -1.16 4.95 -8.22
N GLU A 13 -0.05 4.46 -8.75
CA GLU A 13 0.12 4.22 -10.20
C GLU A 13 -0.15 2.75 -10.55
N ARG A 14 0.34 2.28 -11.71
CA ARG A 14 0.23 0.87 -12.14
C ARG A 14 1.45 0.02 -11.76
N GLY A 15 2.54 0.65 -11.30
CA GLY A 15 3.83 -0.01 -11.14
C GLY A 15 4.28 -0.69 -12.43
N VAL A 16 4.74 -1.95 -12.33
CA VAL A 16 5.14 -2.77 -13.49
C VAL A 16 3.97 -3.44 -14.20
N PHE A 17 2.76 -3.36 -13.65
CA PHE A 17 1.59 -4.01 -14.23
C PHE A 17 1.12 -3.28 -15.48
N GLN A 18 0.57 -4.06 -16.43
CA GLN A 18 -0.01 -3.52 -17.66
C GLN A 18 -1.24 -2.66 -17.36
N ASN A 19 -2.00 -3.00 -16.33
CA ASN A 19 -3.16 -2.25 -15.88
C ASN A 19 -3.05 -1.93 -14.37
N LYS A 20 -3.70 -0.83 -13.97
CA LYS A 20 -3.73 -0.39 -12.57
C LYS A 20 -4.60 -1.30 -11.70
N GLU A 21 -5.63 -1.91 -12.28
CA GLU A 21 -6.58 -2.75 -11.54
C GLU A 21 -5.95 -4.06 -11.06
N ASP A 22 -5.05 -4.67 -11.83
CA ASP A 22 -4.32 -5.84 -11.35
C ASP A 22 -3.39 -5.44 -10.22
N PHE A 23 -2.65 -4.33 -10.34
CA PHE A 23 -1.81 -3.86 -9.24
C PHE A 23 -2.61 -3.62 -7.94
N LYS A 24 -3.81 -3.06 -8.02
CA LYS A 24 -4.69 -2.91 -6.84
C LYS A 24 -5.07 -4.24 -6.19
N LYS A 25 -5.30 -5.29 -6.97
CA LYS A 25 -5.59 -6.63 -6.44
C LYS A 25 -4.42 -7.15 -5.60
N TYR A 26 -3.19 -7.05 -6.11
CA TYR A 26 -1.99 -7.42 -5.34
C TYR A 26 -1.85 -6.59 -4.07
N GLN A 27 -2.12 -5.28 -4.13
CA GLN A 27 -2.10 -4.42 -2.95
C GLN A 27 -3.14 -4.87 -1.91
N GLN A 28 -4.36 -5.22 -2.31
CA GLN A 28 -5.38 -5.72 -1.38
C GLN A 28 -4.94 -7.01 -0.68
N VAL A 29 -4.31 -7.96 -1.40
CA VAL A 29 -3.75 -9.17 -0.79
C VAL A 29 -2.67 -8.82 0.25
N ALA A 30 -1.70 -7.99 -0.11
CA ALA A 30 -0.59 -7.66 0.79
C ALA A 30 -1.07 -6.91 2.04
N ILE A 31 -1.93 -5.90 1.87
CA ILE A 31 -2.36 -5.01 2.95
C ILE A 31 -3.41 -5.66 3.84
N SER A 32 -4.27 -6.54 3.31
CA SER A 32 -5.26 -7.26 4.13
C SER A 32 -4.61 -8.05 5.27
N HIS A 33 -3.42 -8.63 5.03
CA HIS A 33 -2.66 -9.41 6.01
C HIS A 33 -1.67 -8.61 6.85
N HIS A 34 -1.50 -7.31 6.59
CA HIS A 34 -0.58 -6.48 7.37
C HIS A 34 -1.04 -6.35 8.83
N PHE A 35 -0.10 -6.31 9.77
CA PHE A 35 -0.39 -6.40 11.22
C PHE A 35 -1.07 -5.16 11.82
N GLN A 36 -1.01 -4.01 11.13
CA GLN A 36 -1.65 -2.78 11.60
C GLN A 36 -3.18 -2.94 11.67
N PRO A 37 -3.85 -2.31 12.64
CA PRO A 37 -5.29 -2.40 12.76
C PRO A 37 -6.01 -1.64 11.65
N VAL A 38 -7.29 -1.97 11.49
CA VAL A 38 -8.24 -1.21 10.69
C VAL A 38 -9.05 -0.31 11.61
N TRP A 39 -9.37 0.91 11.19
CA TRP A 39 -10.23 1.81 11.94
C TRP A 39 -11.18 2.60 11.04
N VAL A 40 -12.25 3.12 11.63
CA VAL A 40 -13.23 3.98 10.96
C VAL A 40 -12.68 5.39 10.82
N ASP A 41 -12.73 5.99 9.62
CA ASP A 41 -12.13 7.31 9.34
C ASP A 41 -12.72 8.43 10.22
N SER A 42 -14.03 8.38 10.49
CA SER A 42 -14.76 9.45 11.18
C SER A 42 -14.55 9.49 12.70
N ASN A 43 -14.31 8.36 13.36
CA ASN A 43 -14.25 8.27 14.82
C ASN A 43 -13.06 7.46 15.36
N ARG A 44 -12.24 6.89 14.47
CA ARG A 44 -11.04 6.09 14.80
C ARG A 44 -11.31 4.84 15.64
N SER A 45 -12.57 4.39 15.71
CA SER A 45 -12.90 3.12 16.34
C SER A 45 -12.26 1.97 15.57
N ILE A 46 -11.60 1.07 16.30
CA ILE A 46 -10.94 -0.10 15.72
C ILE A 46 -11.98 -1.11 15.23
N ILE A 47 -11.73 -1.66 14.04
CA ILE A 47 -12.49 -2.75 13.46
C ILE A 47 -11.71 -4.04 13.63
N THR A 48 -12.32 -5.00 14.31
CA THR A 48 -11.73 -6.31 14.57
C THR A 48 -12.01 -7.32 13.46
N ASP A 49 -13.14 -7.19 12.76
CA ASP A 49 -13.48 -8.04 11.61
C ASP A 49 -12.99 -7.42 10.30
N THR A 50 -11.87 -7.92 9.79
CA THR A 50 -11.30 -7.50 8.50
C THR A 50 -11.58 -8.51 7.37
N SER A 51 -12.45 -9.51 7.60
CA SER A 51 -12.75 -10.58 6.62
C SER A 51 -13.28 -10.06 5.27
N LYS A 52 -13.73 -8.80 5.25
CA LYS A 52 -14.28 -8.12 4.07
C LYS A 52 -13.23 -7.64 3.07
N ILE A 53 -11.97 -7.54 3.48
CA ILE A 53 -10.86 -7.26 2.56
C ILE A 53 -9.95 -8.47 2.38
N ASN A 54 -10.02 -9.46 3.29
CA ASN A 54 -9.20 -10.65 3.22
C ASN A 54 -9.65 -11.56 2.06
N PRO A 55 -8.72 -12.05 1.23
CA PRO A 55 -9.03 -13.13 0.30
C PRO A 55 -9.41 -14.40 1.07
N ALA A 56 -10.20 -15.29 0.44
CA ALA A 56 -10.60 -16.55 1.07
C ALA A 56 -9.40 -17.45 1.39
N ASN A 57 -8.39 -17.43 0.52
CA ASN A 57 -7.08 -18.01 0.75
C ASN A 57 -6.03 -16.89 0.83
N LYS A 58 -5.13 -16.96 1.81
CA LYS A 58 -4.18 -15.88 2.20
C LYS A 58 -3.47 -15.16 1.04
N TRP A 59 -3.14 -15.86 -0.04
CA TRP A 59 -2.40 -15.29 -1.16
C TRP A 59 -3.14 -15.36 -2.51
N SER A 60 -4.42 -15.75 -2.49
CA SER A 60 -5.19 -15.95 -3.71
C SER A 60 -5.84 -14.66 -4.18
N ILE A 61 -5.34 -14.14 -5.30
CA ILE A 61 -5.86 -12.98 -6.01
C ILE A 61 -7.28 -13.24 -6.54
N ASP A 62 -7.55 -14.45 -7.01
CA ASP A 62 -8.86 -14.82 -7.57
C ASP A 62 -9.98 -14.86 -6.52
N SER A 63 -9.62 -14.91 -5.23
CA SER A 63 -10.56 -14.95 -4.12
C SER A 63 -10.75 -13.61 -3.42
N LEU A 64 -10.24 -12.52 -4.02
CA LEU A 64 -10.37 -11.17 -3.48
C LEU A 64 -11.82 -10.72 -3.43
N LYS A 65 -12.12 -9.93 -2.40
CA LYS A 65 -13.43 -9.30 -2.26
C LYS A 65 -13.49 -8.09 -3.18
N ASN A 66 -14.59 -7.96 -3.92
CA ASN A 66 -14.85 -6.80 -4.75
C ASN A 66 -15.20 -5.60 -3.86
N THR A 67 -14.24 -4.70 -3.67
CA THR A 67 -14.35 -3.49 -2.85
C THR A 67 -13.57 -2.35 -3.52
N ASP A 68 -13.89 -1.11 -3.18
CA ASP A 68 -13.18 0.12 -3.63
C ASP A 68 -11.82 0.33 -2.95
N PHE A 69 -11.12 -0.76 -2.60
CA PHE A 69 -9.85 -0.72 -1.88
C PHE A 69 -8.77 -0.01 -2.69
N SER A 70 -8.20 1.05 -2.12
CA SER A 70 -7.18 1.84 -2.81
C SER A 70 -6.22 2.53 -1.84
N PRO A 71 -4.97 2.78 -2.28
CA PRO A 71 -4.09 3.69 -1.57
C PRO A 71 -4.65 5.12 -1.65
N SER A 72 -4.46 5.87 -0.57
CA SER A 72 -4.88 7.26 -0.42
C SER A 72 -3.63 8.11 -0.13
N HIS A 73 -3.79 9.16 0.67
CA HIS A 73 -2.73 10.05 1.12
C HIS A 73 -2.20 9.64 2.50
N ARG A 74 -1.05 10.19 2.91
CA ARG A 74 -0.49 10.02 4.27
C ARG A 74 -0.30 8.54 4.64
N GLY A 75 0.20 7.73 3.71
CA GLY A 75 0.63 6.36 4.00
C GLY A 75 -0.48 5.33 4.21
N ARG A 76 -1.74 5.64 3.87
CA ARG A 76 -2.90 4.83 4.24
C ARG A 76 -3.68 4.27 3.05
N TYR A 77 -4.40 3.20 3.32
CA TYR A 77 -5.36 2.58 2.42
C TYR A 77 -6.79 2.80 2.92
N GLU A 78 -7.72 2.98 1.99
CA GLU A 78 -9.12 3.28 2.28
C GLU A 78 -10.05 2.40 1.46
N TRP A 79 -11.21 2.07 2.04
CA TRP A 79 -12.32 1.40 1.37
C TRP A 79 -13.62 1.64 2.12
N THR A 80 -14.74 1.45 1.43
CA THR A 80 -16.09 1.62 1.96
C THR A 80 -16.75 0.27 2.17
N HIS A 81 -17.31 0.05 3.35
CA HIS A 81 -18.14 -1.13 3.64
C HIS A 81 -19.38 -0.69 4.41
N ASP A 82 -20.57 -1.05 3.93
CA ASP A 82 -21.86 -0.70 4.54
C ASP A 82 -22.00 0.81 4.85
N GLY A 83 -21.51 1.65 3.93
CA GLY A 83 -21.49 3.11 4.07
C GLY A 83 -20.44 3.66 5.04
N ILE A 84 -19.63 2.79 5.67
CA ILE A 84 -18.57 3.17 6.60
C ILE A 84 -17.24 3.20 5.85
N LYS A 85 -16.55 4.34 5.94
CA LYS A 85 -15.21 4.52 5.40
C LYS A 85 -14.17 3.97 6.38
N ASN A 86 -13.46 2.94 5.95
CA ASN A 86 -12.45 2.24 6.71
C ASN A 86 -11.06 2.67 6.26
N VAL A 87 -10.10 2.62 7.18
CA VAL A 87 -8.72 3.04 6.95
C VAL A 87 -7.79 2.01 7.56
N LYS A 88 -6.67 1.77 6.87
CA LYS A 88 -5.54 0.99 7.38
C LYS A 88 -4.22 1.72 7.13
N GLN A 89 -3.41 1.91 8.17
CA GLN A 89 -2.07 2.51 8.03
C GLN A 89 -1.12 1.45 7.49
N TYR A 90 -0.33 1.83 6.50
CA TYR A 90 0.77 1.00 6.02
C TYR A 90 2.11 1.69 6.19
N MET A 91 2.22 2.94 5.73
CA MET A 91 3.42 3.77 5.85
C MET A 91 3.27 4.85 6.92
N PRO A 92 4.36 5.49 7.38
CA PRO A 92 4.27 6.66 8.23
C PRO A 92 3.40 7.79 7.63
N PRO A 93 2.67 8.57 8.46
CA PRO A 93 1.84 9.69 7.97
C PRO A 93 2.61 10.82 7.29
N SER A 94 3.93 10.83 7.37
CA SER A 94 4.82 11.77 6.65
C SER A 94 4.85 11.51 5.15
N ILE A 95 4.55 10.29 4.69
CA ILE A 95 4.48 9.93 3.27
C ILE A 95 3.18 10.49 2.67
N LYS A 96 3.24 11.69 2.10
CA LYS A 96 2.05 12.46 1.73
C LYS A 96 1.25 11.83 0.60
N ASP A 97 1.91 11.34 -0.44
CA ASP A 97 1.31 10.92 -1.70
C ASP A 97 1.72 9.49 -2.11
N MET A 98 2.08 8.65 -1.14
CA MET A 98 2.49 7.25 -1.40
C MET A 98 3.62 7.14 -2.45
N SER A 99 4.38 8.21 -2.62
CA SER A 99 5.60 8.26 -3.41
C SER A 99 6.81 8.32 -2.50
N TYR A 100 7.93 7.84 -3.01
CA TYR A 100 9.22 7.89 -2.35
C TYR A 100 10.26 8.06 -3.44
N SER A 101 10.96 9.18 -3.46
CA SER A 101 11.88 9.50 -4.55
C SER A 101 13.25 8.88 -4.33
N ALA A 102 14.06 8.82 -5.39
CA ALA A 102 15.46 8.44 -5.27
C ALA A 102 16.25 9.41 -4.37
N ASP A 103 15.89 10.69 -4.36
CA ASP A 103 16.53 11.69 -3.49
C ASP A 103 16.18 11.45 -2.01
N ASP A 104 14.93 11.06 -1.72
CA ASP A 104 14.51 10.69 -0.37
C ASP A 104 15.28 9.46 0.14
N LEU A 105 15.48 8.46 -0.73
CA LEU A 105 16.31 7.30 -0.42
C LEU A 105 17.74 7.69 -0.08
N VAL A 106 18.37 8.50 -0.93
CA VAL A 106 19.76 8.93 -0.72
C VAL A 106 19.87 9.71 0.59
N ALA A 107 18.91 10.58 0.90
CA ALA A 107 18.89 11.29 2.17
C ALA A 107 18.78 10.35 3.39
N GLU A 108 17.95 9.30 3.31
CA GLU A 108 17.87 8.29 4.37
C GLU A 108 19.15 7.44 4.48
N MET A 109 19.78 7.11 3.35
CA MET A 109 21.07 6.42 3.30
C MET A 109 22.19 7.26 3.92
N ASP A 110 22.28 8.55 3.57
CA ASP A 110 23.24 9.51 4.14
C ASP A 110 23.05 9.64 5.66
N TYR A 111 21.79 9.75 6.11
CA TYR A 111 21.47 9.82 7.53
C TYR A 111 21.87 8.53 8.28
N ALA A 112 21.63 7.37 7.68
CA ALA A 112 21.93 6.07 8.27
C ALA A 112 23.41 5.66 8.15
N GLY A 113 24.21 6.38 7.35
CA GLY A 113 25.58 6.01 7.03
C GLY A 113 25.69 4.74 6.18
N VAL A 114 24.75 4.55 5.24
CA VAL A 114 24.68 3.38 4.35
C VAL A 114 25.18 3.76 2.96
N ASP A 115 26.26 3.11 2.49
CA ASP A 115 26.85 3.41 1.17
C ASP A 115 26.17 2.66 0.01
N MET A 116 25.52 1.52 0.28
CA MET A 116 24.87 0.69 -0.73
C MET A 116 23.61 0.02 -0.19
N ALA A 117 22.55 0.00 -1.00
CA ALA A 117 21.33 -0.74 -0.74
C ALA A 117 21.02 -1.70 -1.90
N LEU A 118 20.56 -2.90 -1.56
CA LEU A 118 20.03 -3.86 -2.54
C LEU A 118 18.51 -3.73 -2.57
N PHE A 119 17.97 -3.42 -3.74
CA PHE A 119 16.53 -3.48 -3.98
C PHE A 119 16.14 -4.87 -4.46
N ILE A 120 15.28 -5.53 -3.70
CA ILE A 120 14.67 -6.80 -4.10
C ILE A 120 13.25 -6.49 -4.59
N GLU A 121 13.01 -6.79 -5.86
CA GLU A 121 11.68 -6.69 -6.44
C GLU A 121 10.90 -7.97 -6.14
N CYS A 122 9.91 -7.88 -5.26
CA CYS A 122 9.05 -9.02 -4.94
C CYS A 122 8.03 -9.24 -6.05
N HIS A 123 8.24 -10.28 -6.85
CA HIS A 123 7.22 -10.83 -7.75
C HIS A 123 6.35 -11.79 -6.92
N ILE A 124 5.08 -11.44 -6.71
CA ILE A 124 4.07 -12.25 -6.01
C ILE A 124 3.29 -13.07 -7.04
#